data_AF-A0A1S4EH84-F1
#
_entry.id   AF-A0A1S4EH84-F1
#
_cell.length_a   1.000
_cell.length_b   1.000
_cell.length_c   1.000
_cell.angle_alpha   90.00
_cell.angle_beta   90.00
_cell.angle_gamma   90.00
#
_symmetry.space_group_name_H-M   'P 1'
#
loop_
_entity.id
_entity.type
_entity.pdbx_description
1 polymer ?
#
loop_
_entity_poly.entity_id
_entity_poly.type
_entity_poly.pdbx_seq_one_letter_code
_entity_poly.pdbx_strand_id
1 'polypeptide(L)'
;MGSLARTFESFAETIKRSEKYTSLESVMMESREPLLWHFKQLDGAVGLSFKANFHFALVGHLMKGYRHPNSTTITRTTRLLTSILGIVGKYNKRDKFEVTPESVPYLATLVAYSEEVRSRCHIKHAAPSPEMDAFPQVCSKSISKS
;
A
#
# COMPACT_ATOMS: atom_id res chain seq x y z
N MET A 1 8.10 15.93 1.84
CA MET A 1 7.63 14.78 2.65
C MET A 1 7.24 15.15 4.09
N GLY A 2 7.98 16.02 4.79
CA GLY A 2 7.71 16.31 6.21
C GLY A 2 6.31 16.86 6.55
N SER A 3 5.74 17.74 5.73
CA SER A 3 4.38 18.26 5.94
C SER A 3 3.32 17.15 5.73
N LEU A 4 3.46 16.41 4.63
CA LEU A 4 2.58 15.31 4.24
C LEU A 4 2.48 14.22 5.31
N ALA A 5 3.63 13.71 5.78
CA ALA A 5 3.68 12.64 6.76
C ALA A 5 3.07 13.09 8.11
N ARG A 6 3.27 14.35 8.50
CA ARG A 6 2.65 14.91 9.71
C ARG A 6 1.13 15.01 9.58
N THR A 7 0.63 15.47 8.44
CA THR A 7 -0.80 15.52 8.16
C THR A 7 -1.43 14.13 8.23
N PHE A 8 -0.82 13.13 7.57
CA PHE A 8 -1.30 11.75 7.61
C PHE A 8 -1.19 11.10 8.99
N GLU A 9 -0.13 11.38 9.76
CA GLU A 9 0.01 10.88 11.13
C GLU A 9 -1.05 11.48 12.02
N SER A 10 -1.28 12.78 11.92
CA SER A 10 -2.34 13.46 12.66
C SER A 10 -3.71 12.84 12.37
N PHE A 11 -4.01 12.54 11.10
CA PHE A 11 -5.26 11.88 10.73
C PHE A 11 -5.34 10.45 11.26
N ALA A 12 -4.27 9.66 11.14
CA ALA A 12 -4.23 8.31 11.67
C ALA A 12 -4.45 8.30 13.19
N GLU A 13 -3.90 9.26 13.93
CA GLU A 13 -4.13 9.43 15.37
C GLU A 13 -5.55 9.89 15.70
N THR A 14 -6.13 10.82 14.92
CA THR A 14 -7.54 11.22 15.05
C THR A 14 -8.47 10.02 14.91
N ILE A 15 -8.21 9.13 13.95
CA ILE A 15 -9.02 7.94 13.71
C ILE A 15 -8.85 6.93 14.83
N LYS A 16 -7.62 6.73 15.35
CA LYS A 16 -7.38 5.86 16.51
C LYS A 16 -8.12 6.33 17.76
N ARG A 17 -8.33 7.64 17.91
CA ARG A 17 -9.08 8.24 19.04
C ARG A 17 -10.59 8.25 18.83
N SER A 18 -11.08 8.04 17.61
CA SER A 18 -12.51 7.95 17.34
C SER A 18 -13.06 6.61 17.83
N GLU A 19 -14.04 6.65 18.74
CA GLU A 19 -14.78 5.46 19.18
C GLU A 19 -15.72 4.92 18.09
N LYS A 20 -15.98 5.72 17.04
CA LYS A 20 -16.88 5.39 15.95
C LYS A 20 -16.12 4.70 14.82
N TYR A 21 -16.46 3.45 14.51
CA TYR A 21 -15.97 2.72 13.34
C TYR A 21 -16.41 3.45 12.06
N THR A 22 -15.51 4.25 11.52
CA THR A 22 -15.70 5.04 10.30
C THR A 22 -14.54 4.77 9.37
N SER A 23 -14.80 4.73 8.06
CA SER A 23 -13.75 4.46 7.09
C SER A 23 -12.71 5.58 7.10
N LEU A 24 -11.47 5.23 6.78
CA LEU A 24 -10.36 6.21 6.68
C LEU A 24 -10.69 7.34 5.70
N GLU A 25 -11.35 7.01 4.58
CA GLU A 25 -11.83 7.98 3.61
C GLU A 25 -12.83 8.96 4.24
N SER A 26 -13.85 8.46 4.97
CA SER A 26 -14.87 9.31 5.59
C SER A 26 -14.26 10.33 6.55
N VAL A 27 -13.37 9.89 7.43
CA VAL A 27 -12.74 10.80 8.42
C VAL A 27 -11.84 11.83 7.73
N MET A 28 -11.10 11.41 6.71
CA MET A 28 -10.28 12.34 5.93
C MET A 28 -11.13 13.32 5.11
N MET A 29 -12.29 12.91 4.59
CA MET A 29 -13.20 13.78 3.86
C MET A 29 -13.93 14.77 4.78
N GLU A 30 -14.33 14.36 5.98
CA GLU A 30 -14.93 15.25 6.99
C GLU A 30 -13.96 16.36 7.41
N SER A 31 -12.67 16.03 7.49
CA SER A 31 -11.62 16.99 7.85
C SER A 31 -11.19 17.90 6.68
N ARG A 32 -11.81 17.79 5.51
CA ARG A 32 -11.35 18.45 4.28
C ARG A 32 -11.57 19.95 4.28
N GLU A 33 -12.73 20.44 4.74
CA GLU A 33 -13.05 21.87 4.74
C GLU A 33 -11.97 22.73 5.43
N PRO A 34 -11.55 22.45 6.68
CA PRO A 34 -10.49 23.22 7.31
C PRO A 34 -9.11 23.04 6.66
N LEU A 35 -8.93 22.04 5.80
CA LEU A 35 -7.64 21.63 5.24
C LEU A 35 -7.61 21.65 3.71
N LEU A 36 -8.54 22.36 3.06
CA LEU A 36 -8.76 22.31 1.61
C LEU A 36 -7.49 22.56 0.80
N TRP A 37 -6.67 23.54 1.21
CA TRP A 37 -5.40 23.84 0.54
C TRP A 37 -4.37 22.74 0.67
N HIS A 38 -4.35 22.01 1.79
CA HIS A 38 -3.49 20.84 1.95
C HIS A 38 -3.94 19.76 0.99
N PHE A 39 -5.25 19.46 0.91
CA PHE A 39 -5.77 18.49 -0.04
C PHE A 39 -5.52 18.87 -1.51
N LYS A 40 -5.56 20.15 -1.88
CA LYS A 40 -5.16 20.59 -3.23
C LYS A 40 -3.70 20.29 -3.53
N GLN A 41 -2.80 20.52 -2.57
CA GLN A 41 -1.38 20.16 -2.72
C GLN A 41 -1.18 18.64 -2.77
N LEU A 42 -1.94 17.88 -1.97
CA LEU A 42 -1.95 16.42 -2.00
C LEU A 42 -2.36 15.92 -3.38
N ASP A 43 -3.48 16.42 -3.92
CA ASP A 43 -4.00 16.03 -5.23
C ASP A 43 -2.97 16.32 -6.33
N GLY A 44 -2.40 17.54 -6.35
CA GLY A 44 -1.42 17.94 -7.34
C GLY A 44 -0.10 17.16 -7.29
N ALA A 45 0.31 16.70 -6.10
CA ALA A 45 1.58 15.98 -5.93
C ALA A 45 1.59 14.55 -6.49
N VAL A 46 0.42 13.95 -6.71
CA VAL A 46 0.24 12.60 -7.30
C VAL A 46 -0.64 12.61 -8.56
N GLY A 47 -1.24 13.74 -8.93
CA GLY A 47 -2.12 13.86 -10.09
C GLY A 47 -3.47 13.15 -9.92
N LEU A 48 -3.89 12.84 -8.69
CA LEU A 48 -5.11 12.10 -8.38
C LEU A 48 -5.91 12.85 -7.32
N SER A 49 -7.22 12.93 -7.49
CA SER A 49 -8.06 13.58 -6.49
C SER A 49 -8.33 12.66 -5.31
N PHE A 50 -8.00 13.11 -4.09
CA PHE A 50 -8.41 12.46 -2.86
C PHE A 50 -9.93 12.39 -2.69
N LYS A 51 -10.71 13.24 -3.39
CA LYS A 51 -12.19 13.21 -3.34
C LYS A 51 -12.79 12.10 -4.20
N ALA A 52 -12.21 11.86 -5.37
CA ALA A 52 -12.75 10.91 -6.35
C ALA A 52 -12.04 9.56 -6.33
N ASN A 53 -10.77 9.53 -5.90
CA ASN A 53 -9.87 8.38 -5.98
C ASN A 53 -9.03 8.28 -4.70
N PHE A 54 -9.68 8.28 -3.54
CA PHE A 54 -9.02 8.35 -2.23
C PHE A 54 -7.90 7.30 -2.07
N HIS A 55 -8.23 6.02 -2.24
CA HIS A 55 -7.30 4.91 -2.04
C HIS A 55 -6.08 5.00 -2.97
N PHE A 56 -6.29 5.32 -4.26
CA PHE A 56 -5.22 5.47 -5.23
C PHE A 56 -4.35 6.69 -4.96
N ALA A 57 -4.95 7.83 -4.61
CA ALA A 57 -4.21 9.04 -4.27
C ALA A 57 -3.33 8.81 -3.03
N LEU A 58 -3.87 8.15 -2.01
CA LEU A 58 -3.14 7.77 -0.80
C LEU A 58 -1.98 6.82 -1.10
N VAL A 59 -2.22 5.75 -1.87
CA VAL A 59 -1.17 4.83 -2.31
C VAL A 59 -0.07 5.55 -3.10
N GLY A 60 -0.42 6.45 -4.02
CA GLY A 60 0.56 7.24 -4.77
C GLY A 60 1.50 8.03 -3.87
N HIS A 61 0.97 8.62 -2.79
CA HIS A 61 1.77 9.32 -1.79
C HIS A 61 2.69 8.39 -0.99
N LEU A 62 2.18 7.23 -0.61
CA LEU A 62 2.95 6.22 0.11
C LEU A 62 4.10 5.70 -0.76
N MET A 63 3.83 5.34 -2.02
CA MET A 63 4.88 4.92 -2.96
C MET A 63 5.95 5.99 -3.15
N LYS A 64 5.55 7.26 -3.25
CA LYS A 64 6.48 8.40 -3.33
C LYS A 64 7.36 8.52 -2.08
N GLY A 65 6.81 8.21 -0.91
CA GLY A 65 7.56 8.19 0.36
C GLY A 65 8.54 7.03 0.47
N TYR A 66 8.19 5.85 -0.04
CA TYR A 66 9.09 4.69 -0.09
C TYR A 66 10.26 4.86 -1.04
N ARG A 67 10.08 5.57 -2.16
CA ARG A 67 11.16 5.86 -3.11
C ARG A 67 12.06 7.02 -2.68
N HIS A 68 11.87 7.55 -1.47
CA HIS A 68 12.65 8.67 -1.00
C HIS A 68 14.08 8.25 -0.64
N PRO A 69 15.14 8.98 -1.03
CA PRO A 69 16.53 8.59 -0.78
C PRO A 69 16.92 8.59 0.72
N ASN A 70 16.15 9.29 1.55
CA ASN A 70 16.37 9.36 3.00
C ASN A 70 15.64 8.22 3.74
N SER A 71 16.39 7.33 4.40
CA SER A 71 15.89 6.19 5.17
C SER A 71 14.90 6.56 6.28
N THR A 72 15.05 7.72 6.93
CA THR A 72 14.09 8.22 7.93
C THR A 72 12.71 8.45 7.31
N THR A 73 12.66 8.91 6.06
CA THR A 73 11.40 9.12 5.34
C THR A 73 10.75 7.80 4.96
N ILE A 74 11.55 6.81 4.54
CA ILE A 74 11.08 5.45 4.26
C ILE A 74 10.45 4.85 5.53
N THR A 75 11.19 4.82 6.65
CA THR A 75 10.71 4.28 7.93
C THR A 75 9.41 4.95 8.40
N ARG A 76 9.31 6.27 8.26
CA ARG A 76 8.10 7.02 8.63
C ARG A 76 6.90 6.62 7.77
N THR A 77 7.11 6.48 6.47
CA THR A 77 6.09 6.05 5.51
C THR A 77 5.63 4.61 5.81
N THR A 78 6.55 3.71 6.20
CA THR A 78 6.21 2.36 6.64
C THR A 78 5.31 2.36 7.87
N ARG A 79 5.66 3.14 8.90
CA ARG A 79 4.84 3.24 10.13
C ARG A 79 3.44 3.80 9.86
N LEU A 80 3.35 4.80 8.99
CA LEU A 80 2.08 5.37 8.53
C LEU A 80 1.21 4.31 7.87
N LEU A 81 1.78 3.54 6.94
CA LEU A 81 1.05 2.55 6.19
C LEU A 81 0.59 1.36 7.06
N THR A 82 1.43 0.90 7.98
CA THR A 82 1.03 -0.10 8.99
C THR A 82 -0.09 0.42 9.89
N SER A 83 -0.06 1.71 10.24
CA SER A 83 -1.15 2.33 11.02
C SER A 83 -2.45 2.39 10.23
N ILE A 84 -2.39 2.74 8.94
CA ILE A 84 -3.52 2.73 8.01
C ILE A 84 -4.13 1.33 7.89
N LEU A 85 -3.31 0.28 7.70
CA LEU A 85 -3.80 -1.10 7.68
C LEU A 85 -4.47 -1.51 8.99
N GLY A 86 -3.92 -1.09 10.13
CA GLY A 86 -4.55 -1.31 11.43
C GLY A 86 -5.92 -0.65 11.54
N ILE A 87 -6.09 0.55 11.00
CA ILE A 87 -7.37 1.26 10.95
C ILE A 87 -8.37 0.53 10.03
N VAL A 88 -7.95 0.18 8.80
CA VAL A 88 -8.80 -0.52 7.83
C VAL A 88 -9.22 -1.90 8.35
N GLY A 89 -8.31 -2.64 8.97
CA GLY A 89 -8.61 -3.93 9.62
C GLY A 89 -9.61 -3.78 10.76
N LYS A 90 -9.41 -2.80 11.66
CA LYS A 90 -10.36 -2.50 12.74
C LYS A 90 -11.75 -2.13 12.22
N TYR A 91 -11.83 -1.28 11.19
CA TYR A 91 -13.09 -0.89 10.56
C TYR A 91 -13.83 -2.11 9.99
N ASN A 92 -13.12 -2.99 9.30
CA ASN A 92 -13.69 -4.18 8.68
C ASN A 92 -13.89 -5.36 9.66
N LYS A 93 -13.53 -5.21 10.94
CA LYS A 93 -13.50 -6.27 11.97
C LYS A 93 -12.71 -7.51 11.52
N ARG A 94 -11.63 -7.26 10.77
CA ARG A 94 -10.80 -8.28 10.12
C ARG A 94 -9.34 -8.08 10.50
N ASP A 95 -8.52 -9.09 10.24
CA ASP A 95 -7.08 -8.94 10.43
C ASP A 95 -6.51 -7.88 9.48
N LYS A 96 -5.50 -7.13 9.94
CA LYS A 96 -4.88 -6.03 9.18
C LYS A 96 -4.18 -6.50 7.88
N PHE A 97 -3.87 -7.80 7.76
CA PHE A 97 -3.26 -8.41 6.58
C PHE A 97 -4.27 -9.18 5.73
N GLU A 98 -5.53 -9.22 6.14
CA GLU A 98 -6.57 -9.84 5.35
C GLU A 98 -6.84 -9.00 4.09
N VAL A 99 -6.85 -9.69 2.95
CA VAL A 99 -7.00 -9.07 1.63
C VAL A 99 -8.48 -8.82 1.36
N THR A 100 -8.87 -7.55 1.36
CA THR A 100 -10.22 -7.05 1.06
C THR A 100 -10.12 -5.98 -0.04
N PRO A 101 -11.19 -5.65 -0.79
CA PRO A 101 -11.12 -4.62 -1.82
C PRO A 101 -10.56 -3.27 -1.33
N GLU A 102 -10.80 -2.90 -0.07
CA GLU A 102 -10.26 -1.69 0.55
C GLU A 102 -8.81 -1.82 1.01
N SER A 103 -8.39 -3.00 1.50
CA SER A 103 -7.04 -3.24 2.02
C SER A 103 -6.02 -3.61 0.94
N VAL A 104 -6.48 -4.23 -0.16
CA VAL A 104 -5.68 -4.61 -1.35
C VAL A 104 -4.72 -3.50 -1.81
N PRO A 105 -5.17 -2.26 -2.08
CA PRO A 105 -4.26 -1.22 -2.59
C PRO A 105 -3.12 -0.91 -1.61
N TYR A 106 -3.39 -0.96 -0.30
CA TYR A 106 -2.39 -0.72 0.74
C TYR A 106 -1.43 -1.91 0.92
N LEU A 107 -1.95 -3.14 0.91
CA LEU A 107 -1.17 -4.37 1.01
C LEU A 107 -0.27 -4.56 -0.23
N ALA A 108 -0.79 -4.32 -1.44
CA ALA A 108 -0.04 -4.38 -2.69
C ALA A 108 1.08 -3.35 -2.75
N THR A 109 0.90 -2.18 -2.11
CA THR A 109 1.98 -1.21 -1.96
C THR A 109 3.06 -1.77 -1.03
N LEU A 110 2.67 -2.35 0.10
CA LEU A 110 3.61 -2.83 1.13
C LEU A 110 4.39 -4.07 0.73
N VAL A 111 3.81 -4.98 -0.06
CA VAL A 111 4.44 -6.26 -0.39
C VAL A 111 5.83 -6.07 -1.01
N ALA A 112 6.02 -4.99 -1.79
CA ALA A 112 7.29 -4.67 -2.42
C ALA A 112 8.35 -4.11 -1.45
N TYR A 113 7.97 -3.67 -0.25
CA TYR A 113 8.87 -2.93 0.66
C TYR A 113 8.90 -3.47 2.10
N SER A 114 8.01 -4.38 2.49
CA SER A 114 7.93 -4.93 3.85
C SER A 114 7.93 -6.45 3.85
N GLU A 115 8.96 -7.03 4.49
CA GLU A 115 9.08 -8.47 4.74
C GLU A 115 7.93 -8.99 5.63
N GLU A 116 7.49 -8.20 6.62
CA GLU A 116 6.39 -8.58 7.52
C GLU A 116 5.09 -8.82 6.73
N VAL A 117 4.82 -7.96 5.75
CA VAL A 117 3.61 -8.05 4.91
C VAL A 117 3.75 -9.20 3.91
N ARG A 118 4.93 -9.41 3.32
CA ARG A 118 5.19 -10.59 2.47
C ARG A 118 5.02 -11.91 3.21
N SER A 119 5.43 -11.98 4.46
CA SER A 119 5.30 -13.18 5.29
C SER A 119 3.85 -13.48 5.69
N ARG A 120 3.03 -12.44 5.90
CA ARG A 120 1.68 -12.57 6.47
C ARG A 120 0.53 -12.46 5.47
N CYS A 121 0.74 -11.78 4.34
CA CYS A 121 -0.15 -11.93 3.21
C CYS A 121 0.10 -13.33 2.63
N HIS A 122 -0.86 -14.24 2.75
CA HIS A 122 -0.83 -15.55 2.11
C HIS A 122 -0.90 -15.40 0.58
N ILE A 123 0.17 -14.90 -0.03
CA ILE A 123 0.36 -14.91 -1.46
C ILE A 123 0.72 -16.36 -1.78
N LYS A 124 -0.28 -17.17 -2.12
CA LYS A 124 -0.08 -18.53 -2.67
C LYS A 124 0.53 -18.44 -4.08
N HIS A 125 1.69 -17.81 -4.18
CA HIS A 125 2.61 -17.98 -5.29
C HIS A 125 3.94 -18.42 -4.69
N ALA A 126 3.95 -19.64 -4.17
CA ALA A 126 5.14 -20.45 -4.36
C ALA A 126 5.30 -20.56 -5.88
N ALA A 127 6.17 -19.73 -6.46
CA ALA A 127 6.86 -20.19 -7.65
C ALA A 127 7.50 -21.53 -7.24
N PRO A 128 7.38 -22.60 -8.06
CA PRO A 128 8.21 -23.76 -7.81
C PRO A 128 9.65 -23.25 -7.72
N SER A 129 10.32 -23.61 -6.62
CA SER A 129 11.77 -23.51 -6.57
C SER A 129 12.32 -24.04 -7.89
N PRO A 130 13.27 -23.36 -8.56
CA PRO A 130 14.07 -24.07 -9.53
C PRO A 130 14.84 -25.13 -8.73
N GLU A 131 14.24 -26.32 -8.61
CA GLU A 131 15.00 -27.54 -8.44
C GLU A 131 16.05 -27.50 -9.53
N MET A 132 17.30 -27.33 -9.11
CA MET A 132 18.37 -27.97 -9.84
C MET A 132 17.99 -29.44 -9.92
N ASP A 133 17.50 -29.88 -11.07
CA ASP A 133 17.85 -31.18 -11.66
C ASP A 133 17.19 -31.34 -13.03
N ALA A 134 17.95 -31.99 -13.92
CA ALA A 134 17.64 -32.38 -15.29
C ALA A 134 17.62 -31.26 -16.35
N PHE A 135 18.78 -31.04 -16.97
CA PHE A 135 18.85 -30.72 -18.40
C PHE A 135 18.14 -31.82 -19.20
N PRO A 136 17.04 -31.55 -19.93
CA PRO A 136 16.55 -32.48 -20.92
C PRO A 136 17.42 -32.35 -22.16
N GLN A 137 18.05 -33.45 -22.57
CA GLN A 137 18.72 -33.55 -23.86
C GLN A 137 17.77 -33.11 -24.98
N VAL A 138 18.21 -32.15 -25.78
CA VAL A 138 17.57 -31.79 -27.04
C VAL A 138 17.71 -32.98 -27.98
N CYS A 139 16.61 -33.71 -28.18
CA CYS A 139 16.50 -34.69 -29.25
C CYS A 139 16.28 -33.91 -30.55
N SER A 140 17.34 -33.80 -31.35
CA SER A 140 17.31 -33.20 -32.69
C SER A 140 16.37 -33.99 -33.60
N LYS A 141 15.17 -33.46 -33.87
CA LYS A 141 14.33 -33.94 -34.97
C LYS A 141 14.98 -33.55 -36.29
N SER A 142 15.44 -34.56 -37.02
CA SER A 142 15.86 -34.48 -38.41
C SER A 142 14.74 -33.89 -39.26
N ILE A 143 15.02 -32.77 -39.94
CA ILE A 143 14.20 -32.29 -41.05
C ILE A 143 14.92 -32.72 -42.33
N SER A 144 14.34 -33.72 -43.00
CA SER A 144 14.65 -34.03 -44.40
C SER A 144 14.04 -32.96 -45.30
N LYS A 145 14.84 -32.38 -46.19
CA LYS A 145 14.33 -31.78 -47.44
C LYS A 145 15.35 -31.97 -48.57
N SER A 146 14.85 -32.73 -49.55
CA SER A 146 15.13 -32.79 -50.99
C SER A 146 16.51 -33.19 -51.50
#